data_AF-A0AAX4KND4-F1
#
_entry.id   AF-A0AAX4KND4-F1
#
_cell.length_a   1.000
_cell.length_b   1.000
_cell.length_c   1.000
_cell.angle_alpha   90.00
_cell.angle_beta   90.00
_cell.angle_gamma   90.00
#
_symmetry.space_group_name_H-M   'P 1'
#
loop_
_entity.id
_entity.type
_entity.pdbx_description
1 polymer ?
#
loop_
_entity_poly.entity_id
_entity_poly.type
_entity_poly.pdbx_seq_one_letter_code
_entity_poly.pdbx_strand_id
1 'polypeptide(L)'
;MDMREIIKSLQSHFTPSTNEAIGAFEQSLPRDTYQAFSLGEDPLTFVFSAYWTDDTLYESWTFKAESDLTVDFVRYEKAMMSGEMICPMEDQQ
;
A
#
# COMPACT_ATOMS: atom_id res chain seq x y z
N MET A 1 -8.22 9.39 10.95
CA MET A 1 -8.55 9.08 9.53
C MET A 1 -8.38 7.59 9.38
N ASP A 2 -9.36 6.86 8.84
CA ASP A 2 -9.31 5.39 8.86
C ASP A 2 -8.34 4.86 7.78
N MET A 3 -7.47 3.91 8.12
CA MET A 3 -6.49 3.31 7.21
C MET A 3 -7.16 2.69 5.98
N ARG A 4 -8.38 2.15 6.11
CA ARG A 4 -9.16 1.64 4.98
C ARG A 4 -9.61 2.74 4.05
N GLU A 5 -9.87 3.95 4.54
CA GLU A 5 -10.20 5.09 3.67
C GLU A 5 -8.98 5.52 2.84
N ILE A 6 -7.79 5.50 3.43
CA ILE A 6 -6.53 5.81 2.73
C ILE A 6 -6.24 4.78 1.64
N ILE A 7 -6.35 3.48 1.96
CA ILE A 7 -6.15 2.39 0.99
C ILE A 7 -7.17 2.49 -0.15
N LYS A 8 -8.43 2.76 0.15
CA LYS A 8 -9.46 3.00 -0.88
C LYS A 8 -9.14 4.22 -1.74
N SER A 9 -8.60 5.28 -1.14
CA SER A 9 -8.16 6.46 -1.87
C SER A 9 -7.10 6.07 -2.90
N LEU A 10 -6.06 5.35 -2.47
CA LEU A 10 -5.02 4.82 -3.36
C LEU A 10 -5.61 3.95 -4.48
N GLN A 11 -6.49 3.01 -4.15
CA GLN A 11 -7.16 2.13 -5.13
C GLN A 11 -7.96 2.91 -6.19
N SER A 12 -8.53 4.08 -5.83
CA SER A 12 -9.30 4.90 -6.77
C SER A 12 -8.48 5.52 -7.89
N HIS A 13 -7.15 5.58 -7.74
CA HIS A 13 -6.25 6.08 -8.77
C HIS A 13 -5.86 5.01 -9.79
N PHE A 14 -6.27 3.76 -9.61
CA PHE A 14 -5.88 2.65 -10.48
C PHE A 14 -7.07 2.08 -11.23
N THR A 15 -6.80 1.58 -12.45
CA THR A 15 -7.79 0.80 -13.19
C THR A 15 -8.21 -0.45 -12.40
N PRO A 16 -9.41 -1.01 -12.62
CA PRO A 16 -9.82 -2.26 -12.00
C PRO A 16 -8.79 -3.39 -12.18
N SER A 17 -8.23 -3.54 -13.39
CA SER A 17 -7.22 -4.58 -13.67
C SER A 17 -5.91 -4.34 -12.93
N THR A 18 -5.52 -3.08 -12.71
CA THR A 18 -4.33 -2.76 -11.90
C THR A 18 -4.58 -3.08 -10.43
N ASN A 19 -5.77 -2.77 -9.90
CA ASN A 19 -6.15 -3.15 -8.54
C ASN A 19 -6.18 -4.68 -8.36
N GLU A 20 -6.67 -5.43 -9.37
CA GLU A 20 -6.61 -6.90 -9.37
C GLU A 20 -5.15 -7.41 -9.36
N ALA A 21 -4.26 -6.79 -10.14
CA ALA A 21 -2.85 -7.16 -10.18
C ALA A 21 -2.13 -6.88 -8.84
N ILE A 22 -2.43 -5.77 -8.18
CA ILE A 22 -1.93 -5.45 -6.84
C ILE A 22 -2.41 -6.52 -5.84
N GLY A 23 -3.70 -6.86 -5.85
CA GLY A 23 -4.24 -7.89 -4.95
C GLY A 23 -3.70 -9.30 -5.24
N ALA A 24 -3.41 -9.62 -6.50
CA ALA A 24 -2.75 -10.88 -6.87
C ALA A 24 -1.29 -10.92 -6.38
N PHE A 25 -0.58 -9.80 -6.46
CA PHE A 25 0.77 -9.67 -5.91
C PHE A 25 0.76 -9.94 -4.41
N GLU A 26 -0.11 -9.26 -3.65
CA GLU A 26 -0.28 -9.47 -2.20
C GLU A 26 -0.53 -10.94 -1.82
N GLN A 27 -1.35 -11.65 -2.61
CA GLN A 27 -1.68 -13.06 -2.36
C GLN A 27 -0.54 -14.02 -2.72
N SER A 28 0.38 -13.61 -3.60
CA SER A 28 1.52 -14.44 -4.01
C SER A 28 2.67 -14.41 -2.99
N LEU A 29 2.62 -13.49 -2.02
CA LEU A 29 3.73 -13.28 -1.10
C LEU A 29 3.88 -14.40 -0.07
N PRO A 30 5.11 -14.87 0.18
CA PRO A 30 5.41 -15.79 1.28
C PRO A 30 5.05 -15.17 2.64
N ARG A 31 4.67 -16.02 3.62
CA ARG A 31 4.27 -15.57 4.96
C ARG A 31 5.36 -14.80 5.72
N ASP A 32 6.61 -15.07 5.42
CA ASP A 32 7.77 -14.46 6.08
C ASP A 32 8.25 -13.19 5.37
N THR A 33 7.35 -12.52 4.64
CA THR A 33 7.62 -11.22 4.02
C THR A 33 6.77 -10.11 4.62
N TYR A 34 7.31 -8.90 4.62
CA TYR A 34 6.55 -7.68 4.88
C TYR A 34 6.49 -6.82 3.61
N GLN A 35 5.48 -5.98 3.54
CA GLN A 35 5.19 -5.14 2.39
C GLN A 35 5.59 -3.69 2.68
N ALA A 36 6.13 -3.01 1.67
CA ALA A 36 6.42 -1.59 1.72
C ALA A 36 5.95 -0.93 0.43
N PHE A 37 5.40 0.28 0.55
CA PHE A 37 4.91 1.06 -0.56
C PHE A 37 5.77 2.31 -0.72
N SER A 38 6.04 2.71 -1.95
CA SER A 38 6.73 3.97 -2.27
C SER A 38 6.18 4.58 -3.55
N LEU A 39 6.41 5.89 -3.72
CA LEU A 39 6.25 6.54 -5.01
C LEU A 39 7.53 6.38 -5.82
N GLY A 40 7.37 6.19 -7.13
CA GLY A 40 8.47 6.30 -8.08
C GLY A 40 8.91 7.75 -8.29
N GLU A 41 9.85 7.96 -9.21
CA GLU A 41 10.30 9.31 -9.58
C GLU A 41 9.18 10.17 -10.21
N ASP A 42 8.17 9.52 -10.78
CA ASP A 42 6.98 10.13 -11.36
C ASP A 42 5.78 9.94 -10.43
N PRO A 43 4.94 10.98 -10.20
CA PRO A 43 3.84 10.93 -9.23
C PRO A 43 2.67 10.02 -9.64
N LEU A 44 2.68 9.46 -10.85
CA LEU A 44 1.72 8.43 -11.28
C LEU A 44 2.27 7.01 -11.08
N THR A 45 3.47 6.88 -10.54
CA THR A 45 4.16 5.60 -10.43
C THR A 45 4.12 5.15 -8.98
N PHE A 46 3.40 4.06 -8.74
CA PHE A 46 3.35 3.39 -7.45
C PHE A 46 4.28 2.18 -7.48
N VAL A 47 5.12 2.05 -6.46
CA VAL A 47 6.04 0.93 -6.29
C VAL A 47 5.57 0.13 -5.09
N PHE A 48 5.27 -1.13 -5.33
CA PHE A 48 4.98 -2.11 -4.31
C PHE A 48 6.20 -3.01 -4.16
N SER A 49 6.77 -3.07 -2.97
CA SER A 49 7.91 -3.93 -2.66
C SER A 49 7.58 -4.88 -1.53
N ALA A 50 8.06 -6.12 -1.65
CA ALA A 50 8.03 -7.13 -0.62
C ALA A 50 9.46 -7.47 -0.20
N TYR A 51 9.68 -7.55 1.10
CA TYR A 51 10.96 -7.85 1.72
C TYR A 51 10.79 -9.04 2.65
N TRP A 52 11.80 -9.89 2.74
CA TRP A 52 11.92 -10.87 3.81
C TRP A 52 12.06 -10.16 5.17
N THR A 53 11.75 -10.87 6.25
CA THR A 53 11.89 -10.34 7.63
C THR A 53 13.31 -9.93 8.02
N ASP A 54 14.33 -10.29 7.24
CA ASP A 54 15.72 -9.85 7.39
C ASP A 54 16.08 -8.63 6.52
N ASP A 55 15.07 -7.90 6.04
CA ASP A 55 15.16 -6.73 5.16
C ASP A 55 15.71 -7.01 3.74
N THR A 56 15.86 -8.28 3.36
CA THR A 56 16.25 -8.65 1.98
C THR A 56 15.07 -8.45 1.02
N LEU A 57 15.26 -7.68 -0.06
CA LEU A 57 14.24 -7.52 -1.10
C LEU A 57 13.89 -8.88 -1.73
N TYR A 58 12.63 -9.29 -1.60
CA TYR A 58 12.10 -10.47 -2.27
C TYR A 58 11.69 -10.13 -3.70
N GLU A 59 10.80 -9.15 -3.85
CA GLU A 59 10.23 -8.78 -5.14
C GLU A 59 9.71 -7.33 -5.11
N SER A 60 9.75 -6.64 -6.25
CA SER A 60 9.23 -5.28 -6.38
C SER A 60 8.55 -5.09 -7.72
N TRP A 61 7.32 -4.58 -7.68
CA TRP A 61 6.47 -4.35 -8.84
C TRP A 61 6.06 -2.88 -8.93
N THR A 62 5.99 -2.39 -10.16
CA THR A 62 5.65 -1.00 -10.45
C THR A 62 4.32 -0.93 -11.17
N PHE A 63 3.41 -0.11 -10.64
CA PHE A 63 2.07 0.10 -11.17
C PHE A 63 1.89 1.55 -11.60
N LYS A 64 1.27 1.74 -12.77
CA LYS A 64 0.92 3.07 -13.27
C LYS A 64 -0.50 3.42 -12.84
N ALA A 65 -0.63 4.54 -12.13
CA ALA A 65 -1.90 5.15 -11.79
C ALA A 65 -2.46 5.99 -12.94
N GLU A 66 -3.77 6.14 -12.95
CA GLU A 66 -4.52 7.01 -13.86
C GLU A 66 -4.48 8.48 -13.42
N SER A 67 -4.04 8.75 -12.19
CA SER A 67 -3.94 10.11 -11.63
C SER A 67 -2.85 10.22 -10.57
N ASP A 68 -2.50 11.47 -10.23
CA ASP A 68 -1.43 11.82 -9.30
C ASP A 68 -1.69 11.25 -7.90
N LEU A 69 -0.72 10.50 -7.39
CA LEU A 69 -0.79 9.79 -6.10
C LEU A 69 -0.24 10.62 -4.93
N THR A 70 0.41 11.76 -5.18
CA THR A 70 1.22 12.47 -4.19
C THR A 70 0.46 12.81 -2.92
N VAL A 71 -0.76 13.34 -3.05
CA VAL A 71 -1.57 13.77 -1.90
C VAL A 71 -2.00 12.58 -1.05
N ASP A 72 -2.46 11.51 -1.68
CA ASP A 72 -2.96 10.32 -1.01
C ASP A 72 -1.83 9.47 -0.42
N PHE A 73 -0.68 9.45 -1.09
CA PHE A 73 0.54 8.81 -0.58
C PHE A 73 1.11 9.56 0.64
N VAL A 74 1.14 10.90 0.64
CA VAL A 74 1.56 11.69 1.82
C VAL A 74 0.61 11.45 3.01
N ARG A 75 -0.68 11.26 2.75
CA ARG A 75 -1.66 10.89 3.80
C ARG A 75 -1.36 9.49 4.35
N TYR A 76 -1.04 8.53 3.48
CA TYR A 76 -0.63 7.18 3.85
C TYR A 76 0.63 7.20 4.72
N GLU A 77 1.69 7.89 4.31
CA GLU A 77 2.95 7.95 5.07
C GLU A 77 2.74 8.56 6.46
N LYS A 78 1.95 9.65 6.54
CA LYS A 78 1.60 10.27 7.83
C LYS A 78 0.85 9.32 8.74
N ALA A 79 -0.12 8.55 8.21
CA ALA A 79 -0.85 7.56 8.99
C ALA A 79 0.10 6.49 9.55
N MET A 80 0.99 5.95 8.72
CA MET A 80 1.97 4.94 9.13
C MET A 80 2.96 5.45 10.19
N MET A 81 3.44 6.70 10.07
CA MET A 81 4.38 7.29 11.04
C MET A 81 3.72 7.74 12.34
N SER A 82 2.45 8.14 12.29
CA SER A 82 1.74 8.69 13.45
C SER A 82 1.42 7.65 14.52
N GLY A 83 1.56 6.35 14.24
CA GLY A 83 1.24 5.30 15.20
C GLY A 83 -0.22 5.29 15.64
N GLU A 84 -1.13 5.99 14.93
CA GLU A 84 -2.56 5.73 15.01
C GLU A 84 -2.85 4.35 14.39
N MET A 85 -2.31 3.30 15.01
CA MET A 85 -2.88 1.98 14.95
C MET A 85 -4.34 2.18 15.32
N ILE A 86 -5.20 1.98 14.33
CA ILE A 86 -6.58 1.61 14.58
C ILE A 86 -6.48 0.28 15.32
N CYS A 87 -6.36 0.36 16.65
CA CYS A 87 -6.84 -0.71 17.49
C CYS A 87 -8.23 -1.02 16.95
N PRO A 88 -8.53 -2.27 16.54
CA PRO A 88 -9.92 -2.65 16.57
C PRO A 88 -10.33 -2.38 18.01
N MET A 89 -11.18 -1.37 18.22
CA MET A 89 -11.95 -1.35 19.44
C MET A 89 -12.67 -2.71 19.42
N GLU A 90 -12.27 -3.58 20.34
CA GLU A 90 -13.08 -4.69 20.76
C GLU A 90 -14.44 -4.10 21.11
N ASP A 91 -15.38 -4.20 20.18
CA ASP A 91 -16.77 -3.92 20.47
C ASP A 91 -17.25 -5.04 21.40
N GLN A 92 -17.44 -4.60 22.64
CA GLN A 92 -18.16 -5.24 23.71
C GLN A 92 -19.36 -6.07 23.23
N GLN A 93 -19.44 -7.31 23.71
CA GLN A 93 -20.67 -7.88 24.29
C GLN A 93 -20.31 -8.78 25.47
#